data_AF-A0A8D2NXU6-F1
#
_entry.id   AF-A0A8D2NXU6-F1
#
_cell.length_a   1.000
_cell.length_b   1.000
_cell.length_c   1.000
_cell.angle_alpha   90.00
_cell.angle_beta   90.00
_cell.angle_gamma   90.00
#
_symmetry.space_group_name_H-M   'P 1'
#
loop_
_entity.id
_entity.type
_entity.pdbx_description
1 polymer ?
#
loop_
_entity_poly.entity_id
_entity_poly.type
_entity_poly.pdbx_seq_one_letter_code
_entity_poly.pdbx_strand_id
1 'polypeptide(L)'
;LHSQKLQLLDFVAGWCSDEDCLAAIHSVYSTTGYILDTHTAVAKVVADRLQDRSCPIIISSTAHYSKFAPAILRALRIAEINQNPLSQLHLLSSYSALPPIHWGLLETLKKTGNGDHQVCVADISVLMSHIETLIQNHFMKVF
;
A
#
# COMPACT_ATOMS: atom_id res chain seq x y z
N LEU A 1 34.49 27.24 -2.87
CA LEU A 1 33.28 27.03 -2.04
C LEU A 1 32.11 27.75 -2.71
N HIS A 2 31.49 27.14 -3.72
CA HIS A 2 30.30 27.68 -4.39
C HIS A 2 29.08 26.92 -3.85
N SER A 3 28.38 27.50 -2.89
CA SER A 3 27.10 26.99 -2.42
C SER A 3 26.04 27.28 -3.50
N GLN A 4 25.80 26.32 -4.39
CA GLN A 4 24.64 26.36 -5.29
C GLN A 4 23.37 26.23 -4.43
N LYS A 5 22.70 27.35 -4.22
CA LYS A 5 21.35 27.42 -3.71
C LYS A 5 20.44 26.93 -4.84
N LEU A 6 20.08 25.64 -4.83
CA LEU A 6 19.14 25.04 -5.78
C LEU A 6 17.83 25.85 -5.76
N GLN A 7 17.59 26.64 -6.81
CA GLN A 7 16.30 27.28 -7.02
C GLN A 7 15.36 26.21 -7.55
N LEU A 8 14.44 25.74 -6.70
CA LEU A 8 13.39 24.74 -6.97
C LEU A 8 12.30 25.27 -7.94
N LEU A 9 12.63 26.12 -8.92
CA LEU A 9 11.65 26.71 -9.84
C LEU A 9 10.93 25.64 -10.69
N ASP A 10 11.56 24.50 -10.92
CA ASP A 10 11.01 23.38 -11.69
C ASP A 10 10.14 22.43 -10.86
N PHE A 11 10.09 22.60 -9.53
CA PHE A 11 9.42 21.66 -8.63
C PHE A 11 8.26 22.34 -7.90
N VAL A 12 7.09 21.74 -8.05
CA VAL A 12 5.88 22.10 -7.30
C VAL A 12 5.50 20.95 -6.37
N ALA A 13 5.00 21.29 -5.19
CA ALA A 13 4.54 20.34 -4.20
C ALA A 13 3.10 20.65 -3.80
N GLY A 14 2.37 19.60 -3.43
CA GLY A 14 1.00 19.69 -2.94
C GLY A 14 0.74 18.64 -1.88
N TRP A 15 -0.49 18.63 -1.38
CA TRP A 15 -0.95 17.68 -0.37
C TRP A 15 -2.37 17.22 -0.68
N CYS A 16 -2.80 16.16 -0.02
CA CYS A 16 -4.10 15.54 -0.16
C CYS A 16 -4.58 15.12 1.23
N SER A 17 -5.83 15.46 1.59
CA SER A 17 -6.44 14.93 2.81
C SER A 17 -6.86 13.46 2.62
N ASP A 18 -7.16 12.76 3.72
CA ASP A 18 -7.71 11.41 3.64
C ASP A 18 -9.06 11.43 2.90
N GLU A 19 -9.89 12.43 3.16
CA GLU A 19 -11.20 12.61 2.50
C GLU A 19 -11.03 12.82 0.99
N ASP A 20 -10.11 13.70 0.57
CA ASP A 20 -9.80 13.93 -0.84
C ASP A 20 -9.29 12.65 -1.51
N CYS A 21 -8.43 11.89 -0.82
CA CYS A 21 -7.86 10.65 -1.30
C CYS A 21 -8.95 9.61 -1.57
N LEU A 22 -9.84 9.38 -0.59
CA LEU A 22 -10.97 8.45 -0.73
C LEU A 22 -11.94 8.90 -1.84
N ALA A 23 -12.22 10.20 -1.93
CA ALA A 23 -13.08 10.75 -2.97
C ALA A 23 -12.48 10.57 -4.38
N ALA A 24 -11.17 10.76 -4.53
CA ALA A 24 -10.47 10.55 -5.79
C ALA A 24 -10.50 9.09 -6.23
N ILE A 25 -10.23 8.14 -5.31
CA ILE A 25 -10.32 6.70 -5.59
C ILE A 25 -11.74 6.35 -6.06
N HIS A 26 -12.76 6.79 -5.31
CA HIS A 26 -14.16 6.55 -5.66
C HIS A 26 -14.51 7.12 -7.04
N SER A 27 -14.11 8.37 -7.31
CA SER A 27 -14.41 9.05 -8.57
C SER A 27 -13.75 8.36 -9.76
N VAL A 28 -12.47 8.01 -9.66
CA VAL A 28 -11.74 7.34 -10.75
C VAL A 28 -12.32 5.95 -10.99
N TYR A 29 -12.61 5.18 -9.94
CA TYR A 29 -13.26 3.87 -10.08
C TYR A 29 -14.64 3.98 -10.73
N SER A 30 -15.50 4.89 -10.26
CA SER A 30 -16.85 5.08 -10.81
C SER A 30 -16.85 5.47 -12.28
N THR A 31 -15.82 6.20 -12.71
CA THR A 31 -15.73 6.74 -14.08
C THR A 31 -15.05 5.77 -15.05
N THR A 32 -14.08 5.00 -14.57
CA THR A 32 -13.16 4.24 -15.44
C THR A 32 -13.10 2.75 -15.16
N GLY A 33 -13.63 2.29 -14.03
CA GLY A 33 -13.40 0.95 -13.50
C GLY A 33 -11.99 0.72 -12.93
N TYR A 34 -11.11 1.73 -12.96
CA TYR A 34 -9.75 1.64 -12.42
C TYR A 34 -9.72 2.04 -10.94
N ILE A 35 -9.13 1.20 -10.07
CA ILE A 35 -8.89 1.52 -8.66
C ILE A 35 -7.45 1.96 -8.49
N LEU A 36 -7.29 3.20 -8.01
CA LEU A 36 -6.00 3.73 -7.55
C LEU A 36 -5.68 3.16 -6.16
N ASP A 37 -4.40 2.88 -5.89
CA ASP A 37 -3.94 2.78 -4.52
C ASP A 37 -3.88 4.18 -3.88
N THR A 38 -3.77 4.25 -2.55
CA THR A 38 -3.80 5.51 -1.81
C THR A 38 -2.66 6.47 -2.20
N HIS A 39 -1.46 5.97 -2.52
CA HIS A 39 -0.32 6.82 -2.91
C HIS A 39 -0.54 7.42 -4.30
N THR A 40 -1.07 6.62 -5.23
CA THR A 40 -1.42 7.11 -6.57
C THR A 40 -2.59 8.10 -6.51
N ALA A 41 -3.55 7.90 -5.62
CA ALA A 41 -4.66 8.85 -5.41
C ALA A 41 -4.17 10.20 -4.89
N VAL A 42 -3.20 10.23 -3.96
CA VAL A 42 -2.55 11.48 -3.53
C VAL A 42 -1.93 12.21 -4.72
N ALA A 43 -1.17 11.50 -5.56
CA ALA A 43 -0.58 12.09 -6.76
C ALA A 43 -1.64 12.60 -7.75
N LYS A 44 -2.75 11.86 -7.92
CA LYS A 44 -3.88 12.25 -8.78
C LYS A 44 -4.54 13.54 -8.30
N VAL A 45 -4.81 13.66 -6.99
CA VAL A 45 -5.43 14.86 -6.41
C VAL A 45 -4.54 16.09 -6.61
N VAL A 46 -3.24 15.96 -6.34
CA VAL A 46 -2.29 17.06 -6.53
C VAL A 46 -2.16 17.43 -8.01
N ALA A 47 -2.03 16.44 -8.90
CA ALA A 47 -2.00 16.66 -10.35
C ALA A 47 -3.27 17.37 -10.84
N ASP A 48 -4.45 16.95 -10.37
CA ASP A 48 -5.71 17.57 -10.79
C ASP A 48 -5.85 19.02 -10.37
N ARG A 49 -5.28 19.39 -9.22
CA ARG A 49 -5.27 20.78 -8.73
C ARG A 49 -4.28 21.67 -9.47
N LEU A 50 -3.17 21.10 -9.95
CA LEU A 50 -2.08 21.85 -10.58
C LEU A 50 -2.16 21.88 -12.11
N GLN A 51 -2.90 20.97 -12.74
CA GLN A 51 -3.00 20.93 -14.19
C GLN A 51 -3.81 22.09 -14.76
N ASP A 52 -3.32 22.68 -15.85
CA ASP A 52 -4.05 23.64 -16.69
C ASP A 52 -4.55 23.02 -18.01
N ARG A 53 -4.36 21.70 -18.16
CA ARG A 53 -4.68 20.88 -19.35
C ARG A 53 -3.88 21.23 -20.61
N SER A 54 -2.83 22.04 -20.50
CA SER A 54 -1.94 22.37 -21.63
C SER A 54 -0.91 21.27 -21.92
N CYS A 55 -0.55 20.47 -20.91
CA CYS A 55 0.47 19.43 -20.97
C CYS A 55 -0.06 18.10 -20.43
N PRO A 56 0.17 16.96 -21.11
CA PRO A 56 -0.15 15.63 -20.57
C PRO A 56 0.60 15.35 -19.27
N ILE A 57 -0.09 14.74 -18.29
CA ILE A 57 0.49 14.36 -17.00
C ILE A 57 0.70 12.85 -16.96
N ILE A 58 1.88 12.45 -16.49
CA ILE A 58 2.21 11.05 -16.16
C ILE A 58 2.26 10.92 -14.64
N ILE A 59 1.46 10.01 -14.09
CA ILE A 59 1.47 9.67 -12.66
C ILE A 59 2.18 8.33 -12.49
N SER A 60 3.17 8.28 -11.60
CA SER A 60 3.80 7.02 -11.21
C SER A 60 2.89 6.27 -10.23
N SER A 61 2.33 5.15 -10.67
CA SER A 61 1.52 4.28 -9.80
C SER A 61 2.43 3.42 -8.93
N THR A 62 2.67 3.85 -7.70
CA THR A 62 3.75 3.30 -6.86
C THR A 62 3.40 2.00 -6.15
N ALA A 63 2.12 1.65 -6.05
CA ALA A 63 1.70 0.40 -5.45
C ALA A 63 0.41 -0.17 -6.08
N HIS A 64 0.14 -1.44 -5.77
CA HIS A 64 -1.12 -2.08 -6.11
C HIS A 64 -2.15 -1.83 -5.00
N TYR A 65 -3.39 -1.47 -5.37
CA TYR A 65 -4.45 -1.13 -4.41
C TYR A 65 -4.76 -2.25 -3.40
N SER A 66 -4.60 -3.51 -3.79
CA SER A 66 -4.80 -4.68 -2.91
C SER A 66 -3.93 -4.65 -1.66
N LYS A 67 -2.79 -3.95 -1.66
CA LYS A 67 -1.96 -3.80 -0.44
C LYS A 67 -2.61 -2.93 0.63
N PHE A 68 -3.61 -2.12 0.27
CA PHE A 68 -4.26 -1.16 1.15
C PHE A 68 -5.77 -1.43 1.24
N ALA A 69 -6.16 -2.71 1.24
CA ALA A 69 -7.54 -3.14 1.11
C ALA A 69 -8.54 -2.41 2.03
N PRO A 70 -8.26 -2.13 3.33
CA PRO A 70 -9.18 -1.38 4.16
C PRO A 70 -9.48 0.03 3.63
N ALA A 71 -8.47 0.77 3.16
CA ALA A 71 -8.66 2.12 2.63
C ALA A 71 -9.46 2.09 1.32
N ILE A 72 -9.17 1.11 0.46
CA ILE A 72 -9.90 0.92 -0.79
C ILE A 72 -11.37 0.59 -0.52
N LEU A 73 -11.66 -0.33 0.41
CA LEU A 73 -13.04 -0.68 0.77
C LEU A 73 -13.80 0.53 1.33
N ARG A 74 -13.17 1.39 2.13
CA ARG A 74 -13.78 2.67 2.56
C ARG A 74 -14.06 3.59 1.39
N ALA A 75 -13.12 3.74 0.45
CA ALA A 75 -13.32 4.56 -0.75
C ALA A 75 -14.47 4.01 -1.62
N LEU A 76 -14.64 2.69 -1.66
CA LEU A 76 -15.77 2.00 -2.32
C LEU A 76 -17.07 2.02 -1.48
N ARG A 77 -17.10 2.79 -0.38
CA ARG A 77 -18.27 3.00 0.50
C ARG A 77 -18.79 1.74 1.18
N ILE A 78 -17.88 0.81 1.49
CA ILE A 78 -18.20 -0.37 2.31
C ILE A 78 -18.08 0.00 3.78
N ALA A 79 -19.21 -0.06 4.49
CA ALA A 79 -19.31 0.34 5.90
C ALA A 79 -18.68 -0.70 6.85
N GLU A 80 -18.91 -2.00 6.59
CA GLU A 80 -18.43 -3.08 7.45
C GLU A 80 -17.24 -3.78 6.80
N ILE A 81 -16.04 -3.45 7.29
CA ILE A 81 -14.80 -4.05 6.80
C ILE A 81 -14.36 -5.12 7.80
N ASN A 82 -14.46 -6.39 7.38
CA ASN A 82 -13.93 -7.51 8.14
C ASN A 82 -12.43 -7.30 8.39
N GLN A 83 -11.93 -7.54 9.61
CA GLN A 83 -10.52 -7.32 9.93
C GLN A 83 -9.57 -8.34 9.28
N ASN A 84 -10.09 -9.48 8.83
CA ASN A 84 -9.30 -10.52 8.17
C ASN A 84 -8.85 -10.08 6.76
N PRO A 85 -7.53 -10.01 6.49
CA PRO A 85 -7.02 -9.55 5.20
C PRO A 85 -7.44 -10.42 4.00
N LEU A 86 -7.59 -11.73 4.18
CA LEU A 86 -8.04 -12.64 3.12
C LEU A 86 -9.50 -12.36 2.74
N SER A 87 -10.38 -12.16 3.74
CA SER A 87 -11.78 -11.76 3.50
C SER A 87 -11.87 -10.42 2.77
N GLN A 88 -11.03 -9.44 3.13
CA GLN A 88 -10.99 -8.15 2.45
C GLN A 88 -10.57 -8.28 0.97
N LEU A 89 -9.56 -9.10 0.67
CA LEU A 89 -9.13 -9.33 -0.72
C LEU A 89 -10.16 -10.09 -1.53
N HIS A 90 -10.84 -11.08 -0.95
CA HIS A 90 -11.95 -11.76 -1.62
C HIS A 90 -13.07 -10.77 -1.95
N LEU A 91 -13.44 -9.89 -1.02
CA LEU A 91 -14.42 -8.84 -1.29
C LEU A 91 -13.96 -7.92 -2.42
N LEU A 92 -12.71 -7.42 -2.39
CA LEU A 92 -12.20 -6.60 -3.48
C LEU A 92 -12.19 -7.32 -4.83
N SER A 93 -11.94 -8.63 -4.84
CA SER A 93 -11.94 -9.42 -6.08
C SER A 93 -13.32 -9.50 -6.75
N SER A 94 -14.42 -9.34 -6.00
CA SER A 94 -15.78 -9.37 -6.57
C SER A 94 -16.16 -8.09 -7.33
N TYR A 95 -15.37 -7.02 -7.23
CA TYR A 95 -15.63 -5.75 -7.93
C TYR A 95 -15.12 -5.73 -9.37
N SER A 96 -14.42 -6.79 -9.81
CA SER A 96 -13.86 -6.93 -11.17
C SER A 96 -13.14 -5.67 -11.69
N ALA A 97 -12.50 -4.94 -10.78
CA ALA A 97 -11.84 -3.67 -11.08
C ALA A 97 -10.53 -3.87 -11.85
N LEU A 98 -10.06 -2.77 -12.44
CA LEU A 98 -8.71 -2.69 -13.02
C LEU A 98 -7.75 -1.98 -12.06
N PRO A 99 -6.49 -2.44 -11.93
CA PRO A 99 -6.02 -3.75 -12.37
C PRO A 99 -6.74 -4.90 -11.63
N PRO A 100 -6.71 -6.15 -12.16
CA PRO A 100 -7.22 -7.31 -11.43
C PRO A 100 -6.54 -7.47 -10.07
N ILE A 101 -7.19 -8.19 -9.15
CA ILE A 101 -6.64 -8.42 -7.81
C ILE A 101 -5.24 -9.06 -7.90
N HIS A 102 -4.32 -8.64 -7.01
CA HIS A 102 -2.95 -9.16 -7.04
C HIS A 102 -2.90 -10.64 -6.59
N TRP A 103 -2.88 -11.57 -7.56
CA TRP A 103 -2.97 -13.01 -7.30
C TRP A 103 -1.90 -13.52 -6.31
N GLY A 104 -0.64 -13.11 -6.47
CA GLY A 104 0.44 -13.55 -5.57
C GLY A 104 0.25 -13.11 -4.11
N LEU A 105 -0.48 -12.02 -3.89
CA LEU A 105 -0.81 -11.55 -2.54
C LEU A 105 -1.96 -12.40 -1.97
N LEU A 106 -2.99 -12.65 -2.78
CA LEU A 106 -4.10 -13.51 -2.41
C LEU A 106 -3.65 -14.92 -2.02
N GLU A 107 -2.78 -15.54 -2.83
CA GLU A 107 -2.25 -16.89 -2.55
C GLU A 107 -1.36 -16.91 -1.30
N THR A 108 -0.54 -15.89 -1.10
CA THR A 108 0.26 -15.75 0.12
C THR A 108 -0.64 -15.71 1.36
N LEU A 109 -1.76 -14.99 1.29
CA LEU A 109 -2.73 -14.90 2.38
C LEU A 109 -3.54 -16.18 2.62
N LYS A 110 -3.78 -16.98 1.59
CA LYS A 110 -4.38 -18.33 1.75
C LYS A 110 -3.44 -19.30 2.48
N LYS A 111 -2.12 -19.18 2.26
CA LYS A 111 -1.11 -20.05 2.85
C LYS A 111 -0.73 -19.68 4.29
N THR A 112 -0.96 -18.44 4.71
CA THR A 112 -0.51 -17.92 6.02
C THR A 112 -1.28 -18.46 7.22
N GLY A 113 -2.27 -19.36 7.01
CA GLY A 113 -2.91 -20.11 8.09
C GLY A 113 -1.99 -21.11 8.82
N ASN A 114 -0.76 -21.35 8.33
CA ASN A 114 0.12 -22.44 8.82
C ASN A 114 1.57 -22.00 9.16
N GLY A 115 1.85 -20.72 9.37
CA GLY A 115 3.21 -20.25 9.67
C GLY A 115 3.54 -20.26 11.16
N ASP A 116 4.45 -21.14 11.59
CA ASP A 116 5.03 -21.17 12.93
C ASP A 116 5.96 -19.95 13.10
N HIS A 117 5.38 -18.80 13.46
CA HIS A 117 6.12 -17.58 13.74
C HIS A 117 6.05 -17.30 15.23
N GLN A 118 7.21 -17.02 15.82
CA GLN A 118 7.28 -16.68 17.23
C GLN A 118 7.20 -15.16 17.40
N VAL A 119 6.20 -14.70 18.16
CA VAL A 119 6.08 -13.28 18.51
C VAL A 119 6.89 -13.04 19.77
N CYS A 120 7.96 -12.27 19.65
CA CYS A 120 8.77 -11.83 20.79
C CYS A 120 8.16 -10.58 21.42
N VAL A 121 8.32 -10.43 22.73
CA VAL A 121 8.10 -9.13 23.37
C VAL A 121 9.09 -8.10 22.81
N ALA A 122 8.70 -6.83 22.81
CA ALA A 122 9.52 -5.71 22.31
C ALA A 122 10.67 -5.37 23.27
N ASP A 123 11.55 -6.36 23.50
CA ASP A 123 12.70 -6.31 24.39
C ASP A 123 13.93 -6.81 23.64
N ILE A 124 15.01 -6.03 23.69
CA ILE A 124 16.23 -6.34 22.93
C ILE A 124 16.96 -7.57 23.46
N SER A 125 16.93 -7.81 24.78
CA SER A 125 17.57 -8.98 25.39
C SER A 125 16.84 -10.26 24.99
N VAL A 126 15.50 -10.23 24.94
CA VAL A 126 14.70 -11.36 24.43
C VAL A 126 14.96 -11.62 22.95
N LEU A 127 15.06 -10.57 22.13
CA LEU A 127 15.38 -10.72 20.71
C LEU A 127 16.78 -11.33 20.52
N MET A 128 17.79 -10.84 21.24
CA MET A 128 19.16 -11.36 21.14
C MET A 128 19.23 -12.82 21.56
N SER A 129 18.58 -13.20 22.67
CA SER A 129 18.54 -14.60 23.12
C SER A 129 17.87 -15.53 22.09
N HIS A 130 16.79 -15.08 21.43
CA HIS A 130 16.19 -15.84 20.33
C HIS A 130 17.12 -15.96 19.13
N ILE A 131 17.80 -14.89 18.72
CA ILE A 131 18.76 -14.94 17.61
C ILE A 131 19.91 -15.90 17.93
N GLU A 132 20.48 -15.83 19.14
CA GLU A 132 21.52 -16.76 19.60
C GLU A 132 21.04 -18.22 19.56
N THR A 133 19.82 -18.48 20.05
CA THR A 133 19.20 -19.81 20.01
C THR A 133 19.00 -20.29 18.57
N LEU A 134 18.57 -19.42 17.67
CA LEU A 134 18.39 -19.71 16.25
C LEU A 134 19.73 -20.08 15.60
N ILE A 135 20.78 -19.31 15.88
CA ILE A 135 22.15 -19.54 15.42
C ILE A 135 22.67 -20.88 15.93
N GLN A 136 22.54 -21.15 17.23
CA GLN A 136 23.00 -22.41 17.83
C GLN A 136 22.28 -23.62 17.22
N ASN A 137 20.97 -23.54 17.05
CA ASN A 137 20.17 -24.66 16.54
C ASN A 137 20.40 -24.97 15.06
N HIS A 138 20.67 -23.96 14.23
CA HIS A 138 20.79 -24.15 12.78
C HIS A 138 22.22 -24.23 12.26
N PHE A 139 23.18 -23.60 12.95
CA PHE A 139 24.54 -23.45 12.44
C PHE A 139 25.60 -24.13 13.30
N MET A 140 25.36 -24.33 14.60
CA MET A 140 26.36 -24.91 15.52
C MET A 140 26.13 -26.39 15.86
N LYS A 141 25.00 -26.99 15.47
CA LYS A 141 24.71 -28.43 15.66
C LYS A 141 25.40 -29.36 14.63
N VAL A 142 26.43 -28.90 13.90
CA VAL A 142 27.11 -29.66 12.83
C VAL A 142 28.49 -30.20 13.26
N PHE A 143 28.74 -30.34 14.58
CA PHE A 143 29.91 -31.06 15.11
C PHE A 143 29.49 -32.06 16.18
#